data_AF-A0A2H0P4J8-F1
#
_entry.id   AF-A0A2H0P4J8-F1
#
_cell.length_a   1.000
_cell.length_b   1.000
_cell.length_c   1.000
_cell.angle_alpha   90.00
_cell.angle_beta   90.00
_cell.angle_gamma   90.00
#
_symmetry.space_group_name_H-M   'P 1'
#
loop_
_entity.id
_entity.type
_entity.pdbx_description
1 polymer ?
#
loop_
_entity_poly.entity_id
_entity_poly.type
_entity_poly.pdbx_seq_one_letter_code
_entity_poly.pdbx_strand_id
1 'polypeptide(L)'
;MILKMIQSILTAEDGVSKDSSATDSRATATNIDPPFDLVHEALKRDAKSLNGLVSVGQPVVERKKLKERVKERVKRSLLPDFDTEEITEEVTERIMDAAEYDSHYRSVFDDK
;
A
#
# COMPACT_ATOMS: atom_id res chain seq x y z
N MET A 1 -15.96 -21.43 7.35
CA MET A 1 -15.53 -22.20 8.55
C MET A 1 -14.09 -21.89 8.99
N ILE A 2 -13.25 -21.27 8.15
CA ILE A 2 -11.84 -20.97 8.48
C ILE A 2 -11.68 -19.72 9.38
N LEU A 3 -12.59 -18.72 9.29
CA LEU A 3 -12.49 -17.50 10.09
C LEU A 3 -12.62 -17.72 11.61
N LYS A 4 -13.30 -18.78 12.06
CA LYS A 4 -13.41 -19.08 13.50
C LYS A 4 -12.13 -19.65 14.10
N MET A 5 -11.21 -20.17 13.29
CA MET A 5 -9.95 -20.75 13.78
C MET A 5 -8.90 -19.69 14.10
N ILE A 6 -8.89 -18.56 13.39
CA ILE A 6 -7.91 -17.49 13.59
C ILE A 6 -8.21 -16.70 14.87
N GLN A 7 -9.50 -16.57 15.22
CA GLN A 7 -9.93 -15.82 16.40
C GLN A 7 -9.63 -16.53 17.72
N SER A 8 -9.47 -17.86 17.70
CA SER A 8 -9.08 -18.67 18.87
C SER A 8 -7.58 -18.64 19.17
N ILE A 9 -6.75 -18.26 18.18
CA ILE A 9 -5.30 -18.15 18.37
C ILE A 9 -4.94 -16.79 18.99
N LEU A 10 -5.71 -15.73 18.70
CA LEU A 10 -5.45 -14.40 19.27
C LEU A 10 -5.85 -14.24 20.74
N THR A 11 -6.63 -15.16 21.32
CA THR A 11 -7.11 -15.07 22.72
C THR A 11 -6.38 -16.01 23.69
N ALA A 12 -5.37 -16.75 23.22
CA ALA A 12 -4.69 -17.77 24.02
C ALA A 12 -3.43 -17.29 24.76
N GLU A 13 -3.00 -16.02 24.61
CA GLU A 13 -1.73 -15.54 25.20
C GLU A 13 -1.90 -14.70 26.48
N ASP A 14 -3.12 -14.52 27.00
CA ASP A 14 -3.39 -13.65 28.16
C ASP A 14 -3.45 -14.41 29.51
N GLY A 15 -2.55 -15.39 29.71
CA GLY A 15 -2.61 -16.24 30.89
C GLY A 15 -1.28 -16.82 31.35
N VAL A 16 -0.36 -15.99 31.85
CA VAL A 16 0.70 -16.47 32.74
C VAL A 16 0.66 -15.71 34.06
N SER A 17 0.32 -16.49 35.08
CA SER A 17 0.10 -16.13 36.48
C SER A 17 1.33 -15.51 37.15
N LYS A 18 1.07 -14.49 37.95
CA LYS A 18 1.92 -14.06 39.07
C LYS A 18 2.05 -15.22 40.05
N ASP A 19 3.28 -15.63 40.34
CA ASP A 19 3.60 -16.23 41.62
C ASP A 19 4.93 -15.68 42.15
N SER A 20 4.89 -15.30 43.41
CA SER A 20 5.91 -14.57 44.16
C SER A 20 6.91 -15.49 44.83
N SER A 21 8.21 -15.18 44.78
CA SER A 21 9.09 -15.39 45.95
C SER A 21 10.32 -14.50 45.86
N ALA A 22 10.61 -13.84 46.98
CA ALA A 22 11.77 -13.00 47.18
C ALA A 22 13.00 -13.86 47.48
N THR A 23 14.09 -13.63 46.77
CA THR A 23 15.45 -13.84 47.28
C THR A 23 16.39 -12.76 46.75
N ASP A 24 17.04 -12.14 47.71
CA ASP A 24 18.02 -11.09 47.62
C ASP A 24 19.27 -11.57 46.85
N SER A 25 19.65 -10.89 45.77
CA SER A 25 20.95 -11.08 45.10
C SER A 25 21.31 -9.83 44.30
N ARG A 26 22.03 -8.96 45.00
CA ARG A 26 22.86 -7.86 44.49
C ARG A 26 23.65 -8.27 43.24
N ALA A 27 23.16 -7.87 42.08
CA ALA A 27 23.94 -7.74 40.85
C ALA A 27 23.49 -6.46 40.15
N THR A 28 24.41 -5.50 40.02
CA THR A 28 24.31 -4.38 39.08
C THR A 28 24.25 -4.95 37.66
N ALA A 29 23.07 -5.39 37.25
CA ALA A 29 22.78 -5.67 35.86
C ALA A 29 22.59 -4.30 35.20
N THR A 30 23.60 -3.89 34.43
CA THR A 30 23.45 -2.90 33.38
C THR A 30 22.16 -3.20 32.63
N ASN A 31 21.17 -2.30 32.74
CA ASN A 31 20.06 -2.20 31.79
C ASN A 31 20.67 -1.95 30.42
N ILE A 32 21.04 -3.02 29.73
CA ILE A 32 21.31 -3.00 28.30
C ILE A 32 19.91 -3.03 27.71
N ASP A 33 19.42 -1.85 27.29
CA ASP A 33 18.22 -1.77 26.48
C ASP A 33 18.33 -2.82 25.35
N PRO A 34 17.28 -3.62 25.11
CA PRO A 34 17.37 -4.70 24.16
C PRO A 34 17.75 -4.16 22.77
N PRO A 35 18.40 -4.96 21.91
CA PRO A 35 18.82 -4.59 20.54
C PRO A 35 17.66 -4.22 19.59
N PHE A 36 16.47 -4.05 20.14
CA PHE A 36 15.25 -3.56 19.52
C PHE A 36 15.47 -2.22 18.80
N ASP A 37 16.41 -1.39 19.26
CA ASP A 37 16.66 -0.07 18.68
C ASP A 37 17.44 -0.13 17.34
N LEU A 38 18.41 -1.04 17.21
CA LEU A 38 19.19 -1.16 15.96
C LEU A 38 18.37 -1.74 14.80
N VAL A 39 17.54 -2.75 15.08
CA VAL A 39 16.66 -3.34 14.06
C VAL A 39 15.57 -2.35 13.67
N HIS A 40 15.00 -1.62 14.62
CA HIS A 40 13.98 -0.61 14.34
C HIS A 40 14.56 0.60 13.58
N GLU A 41 15.76 1.08 13.92
CA GLU A 41 16.49 2.11 13.16
C GLU A 41 16.84 1.66 11.74
N ALA A 42 17.28 0.41 11.56
CA ALA A 42 17.54 -0.16 10.23
C ALA A 42 16.25 -0.22 9.39
N LEU A 43 15.16 -0.75 9.95
CA LEU A 43 13.86 -0.82 9.28
C LEU A 43 13.30 0.59 8.97
N LYS A 44 13.55 1.58 9.83
CA LYS A 44 13.10 2.96 9.62
C LYS A 44 13.87 3.66 8.51
N ARG A 45 15.17 3.34 8.33
CA ARG A 45 15.96 3.80 7.17
C ARG A 45 15.44 3.19 5.87
N ASP A 46 15.17 1.89 5.87
CA ASP A 46 14.63 1.19 4.70
C ASP A 46 13.20 1.62 4.39
N ALA A 47 12.37 1.92 5.39
CA ALA A 47 11.03 2.45 5.19
C ALA A 47 11.04 3.83 4.50
N LYS A 48 12.03 4.69 4.80
CA LYS A 48 12.18 5.99 4.13
C LYS A 48 12.53 5.84 2.64
N SER A 49 13.38 4.88 2.29
CA SER A 49 13.72 4.63 0.87
C SER A 49 12.53 4.05 0.10
N LEU A 50 11.73 3.20 0.76
CA LEU A 50 10.49 2.65 0.18
C LEU A 50 9.40 3.71 -0.03
N ASN A 51 9.28 4.70 0.87
CA ASN A 51 8.31 5.79 0.69
C ASN A 51 8.57 6.62 -0.58
N GLY A 52 9.84 6.84 -0.95
CA GLY A 52 10.18 7.51 -2.22
C GLY A 52 9.79 6.68 -3.44
N LEU A 53 9.89 5.35 -3.35
CA LEU A 53 9.45 4.46 -4.43
C LEU A 53 7.92 4.43 -4.55
N VAL A 54 7.21 4.49 -3.43
CA VAL A 54 5.74 4.58 -3.41
C VAL A 54 5.28 5.91 -4.00
N SER A 55 5.89 7.04 -3.62
CA SER A 55 5.48 8.36 -4.11
C SER A 55 5.66 8.50 -5.62
N VAL A 56 6.77 7.99 -6.18
CA VAL A 56 7.04 8.05 -7.63
C VAL A 56 6.26 6.97 -8.39
N GLY A 57 6.08 5.79 -7.79
CA GLY A 57 5.40 4.66 -8.45
C GLY A 57 3.89 4.78 -8.46
N GLN A 58 3.30 5.42 -7.45
CA GLN A 58 1.85 5.48 -7.28
C GLN A 58 1.15 6.20 -8.43
N PRO A 59 1.57 7.39 -8.90
CA PRO A 59 0.91 8.07 -10.01
C PRO A 59 0.99 7.29 -11.33
N VAL A 60 2.09 6.57 -11.58
CA VAL A 60 2.20 5.67 -12.74
C VAL A 60 1.16 4.54 -12.67
N VAL A 61 0.97 3.95 -11.49
CA VAL A 61 -0.03 2.88 -11.27
C VAL A 61 -1.45 3.44 -11.41
N GLU A 62 -1.72 4.62 -10.85
CA GLU A 62 -3.03 5.27 -10.95
C GLU A 62 -3.38 5.68 -12.37
N ARG A 63 -2.41 6.22 -13.13
CA ARG A 63 -2.53 6.53 -14.56
C ARG A 63 -2.89 5.30 -15.37
N LYS A 64 -2.21 4.16 -15.15
CA LYS A 64 -2.55 2.89 -15.82
C LYS A 64 -3.95 2.40 -15.49
N LYS A 65 -4.36 2.47 -14.22
CA LYS A 65 -5.72 2.12 -13.79
C LYS A 65 -6.79 3.03 -14.37
N LEU A 66 -6.49 4.32 -14.55
CA LEU A 66 -7.39 5.25 -15.21
C LEU A 66 -7.52 4.91 -16.69
N LYS A 67 -6.40 4.68 -17.40
CA LYS A 67 -6.39 4.31 -18.81
C LYS A 67 -7.21 3.05 -19.10
N GLU A 68 -7.06 1.99 -18.30
CA GLU A 68 -7.86 0.77 -18.41
C GLU A 68 -9.37 1.05 -18.26
N ARG A 69 -9.76 1.83 -17.25
CA ARG A 69 -11.18 2.19 -17.02
C ARG A 69 -11.76 3.01 -18.17
N VAL A 70 -10.97 3.95 -18.72
CA VAL A 70 -11.36 4.74 -19.90
C VAL A 70 -11.51 3.82 -21.11
N LYS A 71 -10.55 2.92 -21.37
CA LYS A 71 -10.61 1.96 -22.47
C LYS A 71 -11.85 1.10 -22.42
N GLU A 72 -12.19 0.54 -21.25
CA GLU A 72 -13.44 -0.21 -21.08
C GLU A 72 -14.68 0.64 -21.34
N ARG A 73 -14.67 1.89 -20.88
CA ARG A 73 -15.81 2.80 -21.06
C ARG A 73 -15.99 3.19 -22.52
N VAL A 74 -14.89 3.42 -23.25
CA VAL A 74 -14.90 3.71 -24.68
C VAL A 74 -15.46 2.52 -25.45
N LYS A 75 -14.97 1.30 -25.21
CA LYS A 75 -15.50 0.08 -25.85
C LYS A 75 -17.01 -0.08 -25.67
N ARG A 76 -17.53 0.19 -24.46
CA ARG A 76 -18.98 0.11 -24.19
C ARG A 76 -19.80 1.23 -24.84
N SER A 77 -19.16 2.33 -25.23
CA SER A 77 -19.83 3.53 -25.76
C SER A 77 -19.72 3.65 -27.28
N LEU A 78 -18.78 2.92 -27.90
CA LEU A 78 -18.65 2.85 -29.34
C LEU A 78 -19.78 2.01 -29.94
N LEU A 79 -20.25 2.44 -31.10
CA LEU A 79 -21.17 1.64 -31.90
C LEU A 79 -20.39 0.47 -32.54
N PRO A 80 -21.04 -0.66 -32.86
CA PRO A 80 -20.38 -1.85 -33.40
C PRO A 80 -19.51 -1.59 -34.63
N ASP A 81 -19.94 -0.65 -35.49
CA ASP A 81 -19.23 -0.28 -36.72
C ASP A 81 -17.90 0.44 -36.46
N PHE A 82 -17.71 0.95 -35.24
CA PHE A 82 -16.52 1.68 -34.81
C PHE A 82 -15.75 0.97 -33.69
N ASP A 83 -16.19 -0.23 -33.26
CA ASP A 83 -15.54 -1.04 -32.23
C ASP A 83 -14.33 -1.79 -32.78
N THR A 84 -13.37 -1.03 -33.30
CA THR A 84 -12.05 -1.53 -33.65
C THR A 84 -11.08 -1.17 -32.53
N GLU A 85 -10.07 -2.03 -32.34
CA GLU A 85 -9.06 -1.81 -31.31
C GLU A 85 -8.25 -0.52 -31.56
N GLU A 86 -8.00 -0.18 -32.82
CA GLU A 86 -7.31 1.05 -33.22
C GLU A 86 -8.09 2.31 -32.82
N ILE A 87 -9.38 2.38 -33.16
CA ILE A 87 -10.24 3.52 -32.79
C ILE A 87 -10.38 3.61 -31.26
N THR A 88 -10.55 2.47 -30.59
CA THR A 88 -10.65 2.43 -29.13
C THR A 88 -9.38 3.00 -28.49
N GLU A 89 -8.21 2.59 -28.95
CA GLU A 89 -6.93 3.07 -28.40
C GLU A 89 -6.74 4.56 -28.69
N GLU A 90 -6.98 5.02 -29.93
CA GLU A 90 -6.86 6.44 -30.29
C GLU A 90 -7.78 7.33 -29.44
N VAL A 91 -9.04 6.94 -29.29
CA VAL A 91 -10.01 7.69 -28.47
C VAL A 91 -9.61 7.65 -27.00
N THR A 92 -9.12 6.51 -26.51
CA THR A 92 -8.63 6.38 -25.12
C THR A 92 -7.47 7.33 -24.87
N GLU A 93 -6.47 7.37 -25.76
CA GLU A 93 -5.31 8.26 -25.60
C GLU A 93 -5.73 9.73 -25.63
N ARG A 94 -6.62 10.13 -26.55
CA ARG A 94 -7.12 11.52 -26.58
C ARG A 94 -7.87 11.93 -25.31
N ILE A 95 -8.63 11.01 -24.71
CA ILE A 95 -9.31 11.26 -23.43
C ILE A 95 -8.29 11.37 -22.30
N MET A 96 -7.26 10.53 -22.29
CA MET A 96 -6.18 10.61 -21.30
C MET A 96 -5.41 11.92 -21.41
N ASP A 97 -5.06 12.36 -22.62
CA ASP A 97 -4.42 13.65 -22.87
C ASP A 97 -5.30 14.80 -22.34
N ALA A 98 -6.60 14.78 -22.64
CA ALA A 98 -7.53 15.79 -22.14
C ALA A 98 -7.62 15.79 -20.60
N ALA A 99 -7.57 14.61 -19.97
CA ALA A 99 -7.60 14.48 -18.52
C ALA A 99 -6.35 15.06 -17.83
N GLU A 100 -5.19 15.08 -18.50
CA GLU A 100 -3.97 15.71 -17.96
C GLU A 100 -4.09 17.23 -17.84
N TYR A 101 -4.88 17.86 -18.71
CA TYR A 101 -5.13 19.31 -18.66
C TYR A 101 -6.35 19.69 -17.78
N ASP A 102 -7.17 18.73 -17.39
CA ASP A 102 -8.33 18.98 -16.52
C ASP A 102 -7.91 19.08 -15.05
N SER A 103 -8.22 20.22 -14.42
CA SER A 103 -7.98 20.47 -13.00
C SER A 103 -8.55 19.40 -12.06
N HIS A 104 -9.63 18.72 -12.44
CA HIS A 104 -10.27 17.67 -11.65
C HIS A 104 -9.46 16.37 -11.64
N TYR A 105 -8.80 16.05 -12.76
CA TYR A 105 -8.05 14.80 -12.93
C TYR A 105 -6.54 14.98 -12.75
N ARG A 106 -6.05 16.22 -12.78
CA ARG A 106 -4.63 16.57 -12.62
C ARG A 106 -3.97 15.93 -11.41
N SER A 107 -4.68 15.76 -10.29
CA SER A 107 -4.15 15.11 -9.09
C SER A 107 -3.78 13.64 -9.25
N VAL A 108 -4.24 12.99 -10.33
CA VAL A 108 -3.89 11.60 -10.69
C VAL A 108 -2.54 11.54 -11.42
N PHE A 109 -2.13 12.65 -12.03
CA PHE A 109 -0.94 12.74 -12.89
C PHE A 109 0.23 13.49 -12.24
N ASP A 110 -0.03 14.37 -11.26
CA ASP A 110 1.01 15.08 -10.53
C ASP A 110 1.59 14.19 -9.40
N ASP A 111 2.91 14.00 -9.40
CA ASP A 111 3.66 13.50 -8.24
C ASP A 111 3.55 14.55 -7.11
N LYS A 112 3.04 14.16 -5.94
CA LYS A 112 2.99 15.02 -4.74
C LYS A 112 4.35 15.23 -4.10
#